data_AF-A0A3T1C860-F1
#
_entry.id   AF-A0A3T1C860-F1
#
_cell.length_a   1.000
_cell.length_b   1.000
_cell.length_c   1.000
_cell.angle_alpha   90.00
_cell.angle_beta   90.00
_cell.angle_gamma   90.00
#
_symmetry.space_group_name_H-M   'P 1'
#
loop_
_entity.id
_entity.type
_entity.pdbx_description
1 polymer ?
#
loop_
_entity_poly.entity_id
_entity_poly.type
_entity_poly.pdbx_seq_one_letter_code
_entity_poly.pdbx_strand_id
1 'polypeptide(L)'
;MHPISSASIESLPNELLLPILEACVVPSLFSVCKRWHHLLASEVMPSLYKKIAQLHFPRKNITTQRTLLLAKVYQLNPALTSTEKVYQVFKQVFTLAKSISPLEFKEKTEEKRGLTLANYSSYLLNINRLLLWERLPGGKKYLGREEIKHLPLEKKGEFFRNWIEENCKNIMALDLSKAGLTYLPSEIGQLSQLQVLNLRENQLTTLPAEIGQLSQLLVLDLNQSQLTALPAEIGQLSQLQYLYLNQNQLTALPAELWQLSQLRGLGLNNNQLTNLPNEIGHLSQLQTFGLSQNQLTSLPAEIGQLSQLHGLELAENPLKDIPEKIRQRFQL
;
A
#
# COMPACT_ATOMS: atom_id res chain seq x y z
N MET A 1 -32.59 19.90 -18.25
CA MET A 1 -31.18 19.48 -18.13
C MET A 1 -30.46 20.53 -17.32
N HIS A 2 -30.13 20.23 -16.05
CA HIS A 2 -29.39 21.19 -15.22
C HIS A 2 -27.97 21.36 -15.77
N PRO A 3 -27.44 22.59 -15.82
CA PRO A 3 -26.07 22.82 -16.21
C PRO A 3 -25.18 22.19 -15.15
N ILE A 4 -24.32 21.26 -15.55
CA ILE A 4 -23.26 20.73 -14.69
C ILE A 4 -22.32 21.90 -14.45
N SER A 5 -22.56 22.64 -13.36
CA SER A 5 -21.57 23.48 -12.67
C SER A 5 -20.22 22.77 -12.74
N SER A 6 -19.12 23.48 -13.03
CA SER A 6 -17.78 22.92 -13.21
C SER A 6 -17.39 22.01 -12.04
N ALA A 7 -17.77 20.74 -12.14
CA ALA A 7 -17.71 19.79 -11.04
C ALA A 7 -16.24 19.39 -10.90
N SER A 8 -15.63 19.74 -9.77
CA SER A 8 -14.31 19.24 -9.42
C SER A 8 -14.35 17.71 -9.42
N ILE A 9 -13.27 17.04 -9.84
CA ILE A 9 -13.20 15.57 -9.92
C ILE A 9 -13.63 14.88 -8.60
N GLU A 10 -13.45 15.57 -7.47
CA GLU A 10 -13.83 15.14 -6.12
C GLU A 10 -15.34 14.98 -5.90
N SER A 11 -16.15 15.71 -6.67
CA SER A 11 -17.62 15.66 -6.62
C SER A 11 -18.22 14.69 -7.63
N LEU A 12 -17.38 13.96 -8.38
CA LEU A 12 -17.87 12.95 -9.30
C LEU A 12 -18.56 11.81 -8.53
N PRO A 13 -19.63 11.22 -9.10
CA PRO A 13 -20.24 10.03 -8.57
C PRO A 13 -19.21 8.91 -8.37
N ASN A 14 -19.35 8.12 -7.31
CA ASN A 14 -18.41 7.07 -6.94
C ASN A 14 -18.20 6.05 -8.07
N GLU A 15 -19.22 5.78 -8.89
CA GLU A 15 -19.18 4.87 -10.03
C GLU A 15 -18.20 5.33 -11.12
N LEU A 16 -17.93 6.63 -11.20
CA LEU A 16 -16.96 7.23 -12.12
C LEU A 16 -15.63 7.50 -11.42
N LEU A 17 -15.66 7.88 -10.14
CA LEU A 17 -14.48 8.23 -9.37
C LEU A 17 -13.60 7.01 -9.08
N LEU A 18 -14.17 5.90 -8.60
CA LEU A 18 -13.42 4.70 -8.20
C LEU A 18 -12.56 4.12 -9.33
N PRO A 19 -13.09 3.85 -10.55
CA PRO A 19 -12.26 3.32 -11.64
C PRO A 19 -11.17 4.29 -12.12
N ILE A 20 -11.37 5.60 -11.97
CA ILE A 20 -10.35 6.61 -12.27
C ILE A 20 -9.25 6.53 -11.21
N LEU A 21 -9.62 6.44 -9.93
CA LEU A 21 -8.66 6.36 -8.82
C LEU A 21 -7.85 5.06 -8.85
N GLU A 22 -8.48 3.91 -9.07
CA GLU A 22 -7.78 2.61 -9.22
C GLU A 22 -6.68 2.67 -10.30
N ALA A 23 -6.93 3.41 -11.39
CA ALA A 23 -5.94 3.60 -12.45
C ALA A 23 -4.82 4.59 -12.07
N CYS A 24 -5.05 5.50 -11.12
CA CYS A 24 -4.10 6.51 -10.67
C CYS A 24 -3.13 6.00 -9.58
N VAL A 25 -3.43 4.89 -8.91
CA VAL A 25 -2.71 4.43 -7.71
C VAL A 25 -1.40 3.66 -8.05
N VAL A 26 -0.76 3.98 -9.18
CA VAL A 26 0.48 3.30 -9.63
C VAL A 26 1.73 3.90 -8.93
N PRO A 27 2.77 3.11 -8.57
CA PRO A 27 3.77 3.45 -7.56
C PRO A 27 4.75 4.55 -7.99
N SER A 28 4.64 5.00 -9.25
CA SER A 28 5.52 6.00 -9.82
C SER A 28 5.49 7.34 -9.10
N LEU A 29 4.46 7.68 -8.32
CA LEU A 29 4.44 8.96 -7.61
C LEU A 29 5.08 8.92 -6.21
N PHE A 30 4.90 7.84 -5.43
CA PHE A 30 5.44 7.77 -4.06
C PHE A 30 6.97 7.59 -4.05
N SER A 31 7.51 6.77 -4.96
CA SER A 31 8.94 6.64 -5.23
C SER A 31 9.59 7.97 -5.66
N VAL A 32 8.82 8.84 -6.31
CA VAL A 32 9.27 10.12 -6.83
C VAL A 32 9.30 11.20 -5.75
N CYS A 33 8.32 11.23 -4.83
CA CYS A 33 8.31 12.21 -3.75
C CYS A 33 9.44 12.02 -2.72
N LYS A 34 9.88 10.78 -2.47
CA LYS A 34 10.93 10.48 -1.47
C LYS A 34 12.35 10.75 -1.96
N ARG A 35 12.65 10.51 -3.25
CA ARG A 35 14.00 10.67 -3.83
C ARG A 35 14.33 12.09 -4.30
N TRP A 36 13.35 12.99 -4.40
CA TRP A 36 13.48 14.22 -5.22
C TRP A 36 13.16 15.52 -4.47
N HIS A 37 13.18 15.49 -3.13
CA HIS A 37 12.99 16.69 -2.31
C HIS A 37 14.00 17.81 -2.65
N HIS A 38 15.19 17.44 -3.14
CA HIS A 38 16.26 18.36 -3.58
C HIS A 38 16.26 18.63 -5.10
N LEU A 39 15.53 17.84 -5.91
CA LEU A 39 15.51 17.94 -7.38
C LEU A 39 14.37 18.80 -7.92
N LEU A 40 13.53 19.38 -7.05
CA LEU A 40 12.54 20.41 -7.43
C LEU A 40 13.18 21.70 -7.98
N ALA A 41 14.51 21.77 -8.04
CA ALA A 41 15.28 22.90 -8.55
C ALA A 41 16.11 22.60 -9.83
N SER A 42 16.12 21.38 -10.39
CA SER A 42 16.92 21.11 -11.60
C SER A 42 16.36 20.03 -12.55
N GLU A 43 16.86 20.07 -13.79
CA GLU A 43 16.36 19.51 -15.06
C GLU A 43 16.10 17.99 -15.16
N VAL A 44 15.31 17.39 -14.26
CA VAL A 44 15.03 15.94 -14.31
C VAL A 44 13.52 15.62 -14.39
N MET A 45 12.71 16.64 -14.66
CA MET A 45 11.28 16.58 -14.92
C MET A 45 10.82 15.71 -16.14
N PRO A 46 11.52 15.65 -17.29
CA PRO A 46 11.02 14.97 -18.51
C PRO A 46 10.76 13.46 -18.39
N SER A 47 11.45 12.77 -17.48
CA SER A 47 11.33 11.30 -17.32
C SER A 47 10.07 10.91 -16.52
N LEU A 48 9.70 11.73 -15.53
CA LEU A 48 8.48 11.60 -14.75
C LEU A 48 7.24 11.88 -15.61
N TYR A 49 7.32 12.93 -16.44
CA TYR A 49 6.28 13.28 -17.41
C TYR A 49 5.97 12.15 -18.39
N LYS A 50 6.99 11.45 -18.92
CA LYS A 50 6.80 10.31 -19.83
C LYS A 50 6.13 9.12 -19.15
N LYS A 51 6.45 8.83 -17.89
CA LYS A 51 5.84 7.72 -17.12
C LYS A 51 4.38 8.00 -16.77
N ILE A 52 4.06 9.21 -16.31
CA ILE A 52 2.68 9.64 -16.04
C ILE A 52 1.85 9.65 -17.33
N ALA A 53 2.40 10.15 -18.44
CA ALA A 53 1.72 10.11 -19.74
C ALA A 53 1.48 8.68 -20.24
N GLN A 54 2.45 7.77 -20.08
CA GLN A 54 2.26 6.35 -20.41
C GLN A 54 1.24 5.66 -19.50
N LEU A 55 1.12 6.11 -18.25
CA LEU A 55 0.18 5.60 -17.27
C LEU A 55 -1.27 5.99 -17.58
N HIS A 56 -1.51 7.27 -17.88
CA HIS A 56 -2.84 7.79 -18.18
C HIS A 56 -3.24 7.60 -19.66
N PHE A 57 -2.26 7.40 -20.56
CA PHE A 57 -2.47 7.19 -21.99
C PHE A 57 -1.61 6.01 -22.50
N PRO A 58 -1.93 4.75 -22.11
CA PRO A 58 -1.17 3.58 -22.56
C PRO A 58 -1.34 3.35 -24.07
N ARG A 59 -0.24 3.03 -24.76
CA ARG A 59 -0.18 2.92 -26.23
C ARG A 59 -0.91 1.70 -26.83
N LYS A 60 -1.49 0.81 -26.02
CA LYS A 60 -2.23 -0.36 -26.51
C LYS A 60 -3.69 -0.31 -26.07
N ASN A 61 -4.56 -0.18 -27.08
CA ASN A 61 -6.02 -0.24 -27.12
C ASN A 61 -6.68 -0.89 -25.89
N ILE A 62 -7.40 -0.10 -25.08
CA ILE A 62 -8.87 -0.14 -24.88
C ILE A 62 -9.31 1.26 -24.39
N THR A 63 -10.49 1.72 -24.85
CA THR A 63 -11.33 2.85 -24.36
C THR A 63 -11.00 4.28 -24.80
N THR A 64 -11.32 4.61 -26.05
CA THR A 64 -11.61 5.98 -26.52
C THR A 64 -12.57 6.72 -25.58
N GLN A 65 -13.48 5.99 -24.92
CA GLN A 65 -14.44 6.51 -23.95
C GLN A 65 -13.79 6.97 -22.63
N ARG A 66 -12.75 6.28 -22.12
CA ARG A 66 -11.97 6.71 -20.94
C ARG A 66 -11.12 7.94 -21.27
N THR A 67 -10.52 7.98 -22.46
CA THR A 67 -9.75 9.15 -22.93
C THR A 67 -10.65 10.37 -23.12
N LEU A 68 -11.87 10.19 -23.65
CA LEU A 68 -12.88 11.24 -23.78
C LEU A 68 -13.45 11.68 -22.42
N LEU A 69 -13.65 10.76 -21.47
CA LEU A 69 -14.07 11.10 -20.11
C LEU A 69 -12.97 11.87 -19.37
N LEU A 70 -11.72 11.42 -19.41
CA LEU A 70 -10.58 12.12 -18.80
C LEU A 70 -10.40 13.51 -19.43
N ALA A 71 -10.52 13.64 -20.76
CA ALA A 71 -10.48 14.94 -21.42
C ALA A 71 -11.61 15.88 -20.99
N LYS A 72 -12.83 15.36 -20.75
CA LYS A 72 -13.97 16.12 -20.21
C LYS A 72 -13.79 16.47 -18.72
N VAL A 73 -13.32 15.52 -17.91
CA VAL A 73 -13.10 15.68 -16.46
C VAL A 73 -12.02 16.72 -16.17
N TYR A 74 -10.93 16.70 -16.93
CA TYR A 74 -9.84 17.68 -16.79
C TYR A 74 -10.06 18.96 -17.60
N GLN A 75 -11.18 19.08 -18.33
CA GLN A 75 -11.49 20.18 -19.25
C GLN A 75 -10.28 20.54 -20.15
N LEU A 76 -9.57 19.52 -20.64
CA LEU A 76 -8.32 19.72 -21.35
C LEU A 76 -8.62 20.36 -22.70
N ASN A 77 -8.10 21.57 -22.92
CA ASN A 77 -8.19 22.22 -24.22
C ASN A 77 -7.61 21.27 -25.29
N PRO A 78 -8.40 20.86 -26.29
CA PRO A 78 -7.95 19.89 -27.30
C PRO A 78 -6.75 20.39 -28.11
N ALA A 79 -6.56 21.71 -28.20
CA ALA A 79 -5.44 22.35 -28.90
C ALA A 79 -4.09 22.24 -28.16
N LEU A 80 -4.07 21.84 -26.89
CA LEU A 80 -2.83 21.68 -26.11
C LEU A 80 -2.04 20.45 -26.57
N THR A 81 -0.71 20.54 -26.52
CA THR A 81 0.18 19.41 -26.72
C THR A 81 -0.01 18.37 -25.61
N SER A 82 0.42 17.13 -25.84
CA SER A 82 0.34 16.06 -24.83
C SER A 82 1.08 16.43 -23.53
N THR A 83 2.18 17.17 -23.62
CA THR A 83 2.96 17.64 -22.46
C THR A 83 2.18 18.69 -21.65
N GLU A 84 1.52 19.64 -22.31
CA GLU A 84 0.70 20.66 -21.65
C GLU A 84 -0.58 20.08 -21.05
N LYS A 85 -1.18 19.08 -21.71
CA LYS A 85 -2.31 18.31 -21.17
C LYS A 85 -1.92 17.58 -19.89
N VAL A 86 -0.76 16.93 -19.87
CA VAL A 86 -0.23 16.28 -18.67
C VAL A 86 0.08 17.32 -17.58
N TYR A 87 0.63 18.49 -17.92
CA TYR A 87 0.84 19.58 -16.95
C TYR A 87 -0.48 20.09 -16.35
N GLN A 88 -1.55 20.20 -17.14
CA GLN A 88 -2.88 20.59 -16.66
C GLN A 88 -3.52 19.51 -15.77
N VAL A 89 -3.40 18.23 -16.14
CA VAL A 89 -3.79 17.10 -15.28
C VAL A 89 -3.02 17.14 -13.97
N PHE A 90 -1.70 17.36 -14.03
CA PHE A 90 -0.82 17.48 -12.87
C PHE A 90 -1.22 18.66 -11.99
N LYS A 91 -1.41 19.84 -12.57
CA LYS A 91 -1.87 21.04 -11.87
C LYS A 91 -3.22 20.83 -11.20
N GLN A 92 -4.16 20.13 -11.85
CA GLN A 92 -5.45 19.80 -11.25
C GLN A 92 -5.30 18.78 -10.12
N VAL A 93 -4.63 17.64 -10.33
CA VAL A 93 -4.37 16.62 -9.29
C VAL A 93 -3.70 17.24 -8.04
N PHE A 94 -2.78 18.18 -8.24
CA PHE A 94 -2.12 18.87 -7.13
C PHE A 94 -2.94 20.02 -6.53
N THR A 95 -3.80 20.69 -7.31
CA THR A 95 -4.77 21.65 -6.77
C THR A 95 -5.85 20.93 -5.95
N LEU A 96 -6.17 19.69 -6.30
CA LEU A 96 -7.08 18.81 -5.56
C LEU A 96 -6.44 18.26 -4.29
N ALA A 97 -5.14 17.97 -4.33
CA ALA A 97 -4.38 17.66 -3.12
C ALA A 97 -4.42 18.81 -2.09
N LYS A 98 -4.55 20.07 -2.56
CA LYS A 98 -4.58 21.29 -1.73
C LYS A 98 -5.85 21.44 -0.89
N SER A 99 -7.00 20.94 -1.36
CA SER A 99 -8.29 21.03 -0.64
C SER A 99 -8.41 20.07 0.53
N ILE A 100 -7.45 19.17 0.74
CA ILE A 100 -7.63 17.97 1.58
C ILE A 100 -6.62 17.93 2.75
N SER A 101 -5.90 19.02 3.05
CA SER A 101 -4.92 19.04 4.14
C SER A 101 -5.54 19.43 5.49
N PRO A 102 -5.46 18.59 6.54
CA PRO A 102 -5.90 18.95 7.89
C PRO A 102 -4.90 19.81 8.67
N LEU A 103 -3.73 20.16 8.09
CA LEU A 103 -2.68 20.93 8.76
C LEU A 103 -2.65 22.37 8.22
N GLU A 104 -3.31 23.29 8.93
CA GLU A 104 -2.99 24.71 8.83
C GLU A 104 -1.60 24.95 9.43
N PHE A 105 -0.58 25.03 8.58
CA PHE A 105 0.69 25.62 8.99
C PHE A 105 0.47 27.12 9.24
N LYS A 106 0.61 27.54 10.50
CA LYS A 106 0.70 28.94 10.94
C LYS A 106 2.01 29.57 10.48
N GLU A 107 2.30 29.59 9.18
CA GLU A 107 3.27 30.54 8.64
C GLU A 107 2.65 31.29 7.45
N LYS A 108 2.59 32.60 7.63
CA LYS A 108 2.12 33.59 6.67
C LYS A 108 3.23 33.80 5.64
N THR A 109 3.18 33.06 4.53
CA THR A 109 3.69 33.56 3.26
C THR A 109 2.73 33.13 2.16
N GLU A 110 2.13 34.11 1.47
CA GLU A 110 1.02 33.93 0.53
C GLU A 110 1.42 33.29 -0.82
N GLU A 111 2.69 32.91 -1.05
CA GLU A 111 3.14 32.43 -2.37
C GLU A 111 3.70 30.98 -2.43
N LYS A 112 3.61 30.16 -1.39
CA LYS A 112 4.10 28.75 -1.43
C LYS A 112 3.12 27.70 -0.90
N ARG A 113 1.81 27.90 -1.06
CA ARG A 113 0.75 27.03 -0.49
C ARG A 113 0.15 25.96 -1.43
N GLY A 114 0.72 25.75 -2.62
CA GLY A 114 0.10 24.92 -3.66
C GLY A 114 0.57 23.45 -3.76
N LEU A 115 1.77 23.15 -3.27
CA LEU A 115 2.46 21.88 -3.53
C LEU A 115 3.21 21.41 -2.28
N THR A 116 2.50 21.14 -1.19
CA THR A 116 3.13 20.54 -0.01
C THR A 116 3.04 19.01 -0.09
N LEU A 117 4.05 18.32 0.42
CA LEU A 117 4.01 16.86 0.57
C LEU A 117 2.76 16.42 1.38
N ALA A 118 2.33 17.24 2.34
CA ALA A 118 1.15 17.00 3.17
C ALA A 118 -0.15 16.91 2.35
N ASN A 119 -0.34 17.85 1.42
CA ASN A 119 -1.50 17.88 0.51
C ASN A 119 -1.60 16.58 -0.29
N TYR A 120 -0.49 16.17 -0.90
CA TYR A 120 -0.43 14.97 -1.73
C TYR A 120 -0.64 13.68 -0.91
N SER A 121 -0.04 13.61 0.28
CA SER A 121 -0.23 12.49 1.21
C SER A 121 -1.69 12.34 1.65
N SER A 122 -2.39 13.44 1.93
CA SER A 122 -3.80 13.39 2.32
C SER A 122 -4.72 12.94 1.18
N TYR A 123 -4.44 13.38 -0.05
CA TYR A 123 -5.15 12.91 -1.24
C TYR A 123 -4.99 11.39 -1.44
N LEU A 124 -3.76 10.90 -1.41
CA LEU A 124 -3.50 9.45 -1.48
C LEU A 124 -4.17 8.68 -0.35
N LEU A 125 -4.15 9.20 0.87
CA LEU A 125 -4.81 8.58 2.02
C LEU A 125 -6.31 8.41 1.77
N ASN A 126 -7.00 9.46 1.31
CA ASN A 126 -8.44 9.40 1.08
C ASN A 126 -8.83 8.52 -0.11
N ILE A 127 -7.97 8.40 -1.13
CA ILE A 127 -8.16 7.39 -2.18
C ILE A 127 -8.11 5.98 -1.59
N ASN A 128 -7.07 5.67 -0.82
CA ASN A 128 -6.92 4.33 -0.22
C ASN A 128 -8.04 4.03 0.78
N ARG A 129 -8.54 5.04 1.52
CA ARG A 129 -9.75 4.91 2.35
C ARG A 129 -10.97 4.57 1.50
N LEU A 130 -11.18 5.23 0.37
CA LEU A 130 -12.32 4.93 -0.50
C LEU A 130 -12.25 3.51 -1.10
N LEU A 131 -11.07 3.08 -1.55
CA LEU A 131 -10.85 1.72 -2.06
C LEU A 131 -11.09 0.67 -0.97
N LEU A 132 -10.57 0.90 0.24
CA LEU A 132 -10.83 0.04 1.39
C LEU A 132 -12.32 0.01 1.74
N TRP A 133 -12.97 1.17 1.79
CA TRP A 133 -14.39 1.29 2.09
C TRP A 133 -15.24 0.52 1.08
N GLU A 134 -14.91 0.59 -0.21
CA GLU A 134 -15.62 -0.16 -1.23
C GLU A 134 -15.55 -1.68 -1.02
N ARG A 135 -14.43 -2.19 -0.48
CA ARG A 135 -14.22 -3.62 -0.24
C ARG A 135 -14.82 -4.11 1.08
N LEU A 136 -15.12 -3.22 2.02
CA LEU A 136 -15.75 -3.60 3.29
C LEU A 136 -17.22 -4.03 3.08
N PRO A 137 -17.72 -5.01 3.85
CA PRO A 137 -19.12 -5.44 3.81
C PRO A 137 -20.09 -4.26 3.97
N GLY A 138 -21.02 -4.11 3.03
CA GLY A 138 -21.98 -2.99 3.03
C GLY A 138 -21.40 -1.64 2.56
N GLY A 139 -20.09 -1.54 2.35
CA GLY A 139 -19.39 -0.33 1.93
C GLY A 139 -19.85 0.21 0.58
N LYS A 140 -19.93 -0.65 -0.46
CA LYS A 140 -20.50 -0.26 -1.78
C LYS A 140 -21.90 0.34 -1.67
N LYS A 141 -22.76 -0.29 -0.86
CA LYS A 141 -24.15 0.17 -0.66
C LYS A 141 -24.18 1.52 0.05
N TYR A 142 -23.32 1.73 1.05
CA TYR A 142 -23.23 2.99 1.76
C TYR A 142 -22.69 4.12 0.86
N LEU A 143 -21.63 3.83 0.10
CA LEU A 143 -21.06 4.75 -0.88
C LEU A 143 -22.01 5.10 -2.02
N GLY A 144 -22.97 4.22 -2.35
CA GLY A 144 -23.99 4.47 -3.38
C GLY A 144 -25.16 5.36 -2.94
N ARG A 145 -25.26 5.73 -1.67
CA ARG A 145 -26.35 6.60 -1.18
C ARG A 145 -26.22 8.01 -1.78
N GLU A 146 -27.34 8.65 -2.14
CA GLU A 146 -27.35 9.97 -2.78
C GLU A 146 -26.61 11.03 -1.96
N GLU A 147 -26.76 10.97 -0.63
CA GLU A 147 -26.12 11.87 0.31
C GLU A 147 -24.61 11.65 0.46
N ILE A 148 -24.08 10.49 0.06
CA ILE A 148 -22.65 10.15 0.14
C ILE A 148 -21.97 10.24 -1.21
N LYS A 149 -22.62 9.80 -2.28
CA LYS A 149 -21.97 9.52 -3.56
C LYS A 149 -21.31 10.73 -4.20
N HIS A 150 -21.86 11.92 -3.99
CA HIS A 150 -21.36 13.19 -4.51
C HIS A 150 -20.46 13.97 -3.55
N LEU A 151 -20.24 13.47 -2.33
CA LEU A 151 -19.40 14.16 -1.36
C LEU A 151 -17.93 14.21 -1.81
N PRO A 152 -17.20 15.29 -1.48
CA PRO A 152 -15.76 15.36 -1.67
C PRO A 152 -15.03 14.20 -0.98
N LEU A 153 -13.87 13.80 -1.53
CA LEU A 153 -13.03 12.72 -1.00
C LEU A 153 -12.64 12.94 0.48
N GLU A 154 -12.36 14.18 0.88
CA GLU A 154 -12.06 14.53 2.27
C GLU A 154 -13.23 14.21 3.20
N LYS A 155 -14.44 14.64 2.85
CA LYS A 155 -15.65 14.37 3.64
C LYS A 155 -15.98 12.89 3.69
N LYS A 156 -15.77 12.15 2.60
CA LYS A 156 -15.85 10.69 2.61
C LYS A 156 -14.80 10.10 3.58
N GLY A 157 -13.57 10.59 3.56
CA GLY A 157 -12.52 10.18 4.50
C GLY A 157 -12.86 10.45 5.97
N GLU A 158 -13.49 11.58 6.29
CA GLU A 158 -13.98 11.91 7.64
C GLU A 158 -15.05 10.91 8.11
N PHE A 159 -16.02 10.57 7.25
CA PHE A 159 -17.07 9.61 7.58
C PHE A 159 -16.59 8.17 7.73
N PHE A 160 -15.54 7.81 6.98
CA PHE A 160 -15.06 6.44 6.91
C PHE A 160 -14.74 5.83 8.28
N ARG A 161 -14.10 6.61 9.16
CA ARG A 161 -13.72 6.17 10.51
C ARG A 161 -14.93 5.75 11.35
N ASN A 162 -15.93 6.63 11.45
CA ASN A 162 -17.13 6.36 12.24
C ASN A 162 -17.93 5.20 11.62
N TRP A 163 -17.93 5.12 10.28
CA TRP A 163 -18.62 4.05 9.58
C TRP A 163 -18.02 2.67 9.87
N ILE A 164 -16.68 2.53 9.89
CA ILE A 164 -16.03 1.27 10.27
C ILE A 164 -16.45 0.87 11.69
N GLU A 165 -16.38 1.82 12.63
CA GLU A 165 -16.73 1.54 14.01
C GLU A 165 -18.18 1.03 14.12
N GLU A 166 -19.13 1.61 13.40
CA GLU A 166 -20.54 1.20 13.46
C GLU A 166 -20.84 -0.11 12.73
N ASN A 167 -20.14 -0.40 11.62
CA ASN A 167 -20.57 -1.42 10.66
C ASN A 167 -19.64 -2.64 10.57
N CYS A 168 -18.40 -2.55 11.08
CA CYS A 168 -17.36 -3.54 10.82
C CYS A 168 -16.85 -4.28 12.08
N LYS A 169 -17.49 -4.11 13.25
CA LYS A 169 -17.01 -4.67 14.53
C LYS A 169 -16.81 -6.19 14.54
N ASN A 170 -17.55 -6.92 13.71
CA ASN A 170 -17.57 -8.39 13.71
C ASN A 170 -16.88 -9.02 12.49
N ILE A 171 -16.11 -8.24 11.71
CA ILE A 171 -15.41 -8.80 10.55
C ILE A 171 -14.24 -9.65 11.03
N MET A 172 -14.28 -10.95 10.70
CA MET A 172 -13.23 -11.91 11.04
C MET A 172 -12.28 -12.19 9.87
N ALA A 173 -12.73 -11.98 8.63
CA ALA A 173 -11.92 -12.16 7.44
C ALA A 173 -12.15 -11.02 6.45
N LEU A 174 -11.07 -10.45 5.93
CA LEU A 174 -11.11 -9.35 4.97
C LEU A 174 -10.14 -9.61 3.82
N ASP A 175 -10.68 -9.66 2.60
CA ASP A 175 -9.92 -9.79 1.38
C ASP A 175 -9.83 -8.44 0.64
N LEU A 176 -8.63 -7.89 0.64
CA LEU A 176 -8.23 -6.67 -0.07
C LEU A 176 -7.21 -6.98 -1.17
N SER A 177 -7.12 -8.24 -1.60
CA SER A 177 -6.22 -8.60 -2.69
C SER A 177 -6.61 -7.86 -3.97
N LYS A 178 -5.58 -7.40 -4.70
CA LYS A 178 -5.77 -6.64 -5.96
C LYS A 178 -6.71 -5.43 -5.82
N ALA A 179 -6.73 -4.80 -4.64
CA ALA A 179 -7.53 -3.61 -4.39
C ALA A 179 -6.85 -2.33 -4.91
N GLY A 180 -5.62 -2.44 -5.43
CA GLY A 180 -4.86 -1.32 -5.94
C GLY A 180 -4.39 -0.38 -4.83
N LEU A 181 -4.21 -0.88 -3.60
CA LEU A 181 -3.79 -0.04 -2.48
C LEU A 181 -2.30 0.33 -2.59
N THR A 182 -1.98 1.61 -2.41
CA THR A 182 -0.60 2.13 -2.22
C THR A 182 -0.27 2.39 -0.77
N TYR A 183 -1.29 2.64 0.05
CA TYR A 183 -1.18 2.79 1.49
C TYR A 183 -2.34 2.06 2.15
N LEU A 184 -2.09 1.43 3.29
CA LEU A 184 -3.15 0.87 4.12
C LEU A 184 -3.56 1.91 5.17
N PRO A 185 -4.79 2.46 5.12
CA PRO A 185 -5.26 3.44 6.10
C PRO A 185 -5.18 2.92 7.53
N SER A 186 -4.83 3.80 8.49
CA SER A 186 -4.73 3.42 9.91
C SER A 186 -6.04 2.93 10.52
N GLU A 187 -7.18 3.30 9.91
CA GLU A 187 -8.49 2.80 10.29
C GLU A 187 -8.61 1.25 10.21
N ILE A 188 -7.68 0.55 9.52
CA ILE A 188 -7.62 -0.92 9.55
C ILE A 188 -7.54 -1.46 10.99
N GLY A 189 -6.87 -0.75 11.91
CA GLY A 189 -6.69 -1.16 13.30
C GLY A 189 -7.99 -1.22 14.11
N GLN A 190 -9.08 -0.61 13.62
CA GLN A 190 -10.40 -0.68 14.25
C GLN A 190 -11.07 -2.06 14.08
N LEU A 191 -10.59 -2.91 13.17
CA LEU A 191 -11.11 -4.25 12.92
C LEU A 191 -10.57 -5.26 13.95
N SER A 192 -10.82 -5.02 15.23
CA SER A 192 -10.21 -5.77 16.35
C SER A 192 -10.52 -7.28 16.38
N GLN A 193 -11.58 -7.73 15.71
CA GLN A 193 -11.97 -9.14 15.60
C GLN A 193 -11.38 -9.85 14.37
N LEU A 194 -10.57 -9.15 13.57
CA LEU A 194 -10.03 -9.68 12.32
C LEU A 194 -9.01 -10.78 12.59
N GLN A 195 -9.25 -11.95 12.00
CA GLN A 195 -8.40 -13.14 12.08
C GLN A 195 -7.63 -13.39 10.77
N VAL A 196 -8.19 -13.00 9.63
CA VAL A 196 -7.58 -13.18 8.31
C VAL A 196 -7.59 -11.86 7.55
N LEU A 197 -6.41 -11.38 7.16
CA LEU A 197 -6.24 -10.20 6.31
C LEU A 197 -5.42 -10.57 5.08
N ASN A 198 -6.08 -10.53 3.91
CA ASN A 198 -5.42 -10.74 2.63
C ASN A 198 -5.20 -9.39 1.93
N LEU A 199 -3.95 -8.99 1.77
CA LEU A 199 -3.48 -7.77 1.10
C LEU A 199 -2.60 -8.10 -0.13
N ARG A 200 -2.67 -9.34 -0.63
CA ARG A 200 -1.88 -9.81 -1.78
C ARG A 200 -2.07 -8.95 -3.04
N GLU A 201 -1.01 -8.82 -3.83
CA GLU A 201 -1.04 -8.14 -5.15
C GLU A 201 -1.53 -6.68 -5.06
N ASN A 202 -1.08 -5.97 -4.02
CA ASN A 202 -1.22 -4.52 -3.89
C ASN A 202 0.12 -3.83 -4.15
N GLN A 203 0.18 -2.52 -3.92
CA GLN A 203 1.35 -1.68 -4.19
C GLN A 203 1.83 -0.99 -2.90
N LEU A 204 1.62 -1.65 -1.76
CA LEU A 204 1.99 -1.15 -0.44
C LEU A 204 3.50 -1.07 -0.32
N THR A 205 4.02 0.09 0.12
CA THR A 205 5.45 0.27 0.41
C THR A 205 5.78 0.17 1.91
N THR A 206 4.77 0.37 2.76
CA THR A 206 4.83 0.26 4.22
C THR A 206 3.45 -0.12 4.76
N LEU A 207 3.40 -0.55 6.01
CA LEU A 207 2.17 -0.68 6.79
C LEU A 207 2.06 0.46 7.83
N PRO A 208 0.84 0.83 8.25
CA PRO A 208 0.61 1.69 9.41
C PRO A 208 1.00 0.97 10.72
N ALA A 209 1.35 1.73 11.76
CA ALA A 209 1.63 1.18 13.09
C ALA A 209 0.39 0.47 13.68
N GLU A 210 -0.79 0.96 13.32
CA GLU A 210 -2.09 0.44 13.73
C GLU A 210 -2.36 -1.00 13.25
N ILE A 211 -1.51 -1.57 12.38
CA ILE A 211 -1.56 -3.01 12.09
C ILE A 211 -1.42 -3.84 13.38
N GLY A 212 -0.63 -3.38 14.35
CA GLY A 212 -0.43 -4.05 15.64
C GLY A 212 -1.68 -4.10 16.52
N GLN A 213 -2.73 -3.32 16.20
CA GLN A 213 -4.01 -3.34 16.92
C GLN A 213 -4.86 -4.58 16.59
N LEU A 214 -4.54 -5.31 15.51
CA LEU A 214 -5.23 -6.52 15.07
C LEU A 214 -4.81 -7.74 15.92
N SER A 215 -5.04 -7.67 17.24
CA SER A 215 -4.55 -8.66 18.21
C SER A 215 -5.08 -10.09 18.03
N GLN A 216 -6.17 -10.27 17.28
CA GLN A 216 -6.78 -11.57 16.93
C GLN A 216 -6.27 -12.14 15.60
N LEU A 217 -5.36 -11.44 14.91
CA LEU A 217 -4.95 -11.81 13.55
C LEU A 217 -4.14 -13.11 13.56
N LEU A 218 -4.60 -14.10 12.79
CA LEU A 218 -3.99 -15.41 12.63
C LEU A 218 -3.22 -15.50 11.30
N VAL A 219 -3.74 -14.87 10.24
CA VAL A 219 -3.17 -14.91 8.89
C VAL A 219 -3.06 -13.49 8.33
N LEU A 220 -1.85 -13.13 7.91
CA LEU A 220 -1.56 -11.90 7.18
C LEU A 220 -0.85 -12.23 5.86
N ASP A 221 -1.54 -12.04 4.74
CA ASP A 221 -0.96 -12.20 3.40
C ASP A 221 -0.63 -10.83 2.80
N LEU A 222 0.66 -10.57 2.58
CA LEU A 222 1.23 -9.37 1.98
C LEU A 222 2.10 -9.71 0.76
N ASN A 223 1.87 -10.89 0.16
CA ASN A 223 2.59 -11.33 -1.03
C ASN A 223 2.44 -10.34 -2.18
N GLN A 224 3.47 -10.25 -3.03
CA GLN A 224 3.41 -9.49 -4.28
C GLN A 224 3.05 -8.01 -4.05
N SER A 225 3.67 -7.40 -3.04
CA SER A 225 3.58 -5.97 -2.77
C SER A 225 4.94 -5.29 -3.03
N GLN A 226 5.14 -4.07 -2.52
CA GLN A 226 6.38 -3.30 -2.71
C GLN A 226 6.98 -2.90 -1.36
N LEU A 227 6.75 -3.71 -0.33
CA LEU A 227 7.15 -3.40 1.03
C LEU A 227 8.68 -3.31 1.10
N THR A 228 9.17 -2.17 1.59
CA THR A 228 10.60 -1.96 1.84
C THR A 228 10.95 -2.18 3.31
N ALA A 229 9.95 -2.09 4.20
CA ALA A 229 10.08 -2.33 5.63
C ALA A 229 8.74 -2.75 6.24
N LEU A 230 8.80 -3.33 7.43
CA LEU A 230 7.65 -3.56 8.30
C LEU A 230 7.75 -2.65 9.53
N PRO A 231 6.63 -2.18 10.09
CA PRO A 231 6.61 -1.48 11.37
C PRO A 231 6.99 -2.43 12.52
N ALA A 232 7.57 -1.90 13.60
CA ALA A 232 7.90 -2.68 14.80
C ALA A 232 6.64 -3.30 15.44
N GLU A 233 5.51 -2.62 15.29
CA GLU A 233 4.19 -3.03 15.75
C GLU A 233 3.72 -4.37 15.14
N ILE A 234 4.39 -4.91 14.12
CA ILE A 234 4.12 -6.27 13.64
C ILE A 234 4.30 -7.31 14.77
N GLY A 235 5.20 -7.07 15.72
CA GLY A 235 5.41 -7.94 16.88
C GLY A 235 4.24 -7.95 17.88
N GLN A 236 3.30 -7.01 17.76
CA GLN A 236 2.09 -6.96 18.60
C GLN A 236 1.04 -8.00 18.18
N LEU A 237 1.19 -8.60 16.99
CA LEU A 237 0.30 -9.63 16.46
C LEU A 237 0.54 -10.99 17.14
N SER A 238 0.38 -11.05 18.46
CA SER A 238 0.76 -12.20 19.30
C SER A 238 0.10 -13.54 18.94
N GLN A 239 -1.03 -13.52 18.20
CA GLN A 239 -1.73 -14.72 17.74
C GLN A 239 -1.38 -15.12 16.30
N LEU A 240 -0.50 -14.38 15.61
CA LEU A 240 -0.20 -14.59 14.21
C LEU A 240 0.45 -15.95 13.98
N GLN A 241 -0.14 -16.75 13.10
CA GLN A 241 0.33 -18.09 12.74
C GLN A 241 0.96 -18.10 11.35
N TYR A 242 0.47 -17.29 10.43
CA TYR A 242 0.97 -17.25 9.05
C TYR A 242 1.21 -15.83 8.60
N LEU A 243 2.45 -15.55 8.21
CA LEU A 243 2.88 -14.28 7.64
C LEU A 243 3.51 -14.51 6.28
N TYR A 244 2.85 -14.05 5.23
CA TYR A 244 3.34 -14.18 3.86
C TYR A 244 3.80 -12.83 3.32
N LEU A 245 5.08 -12.72 3.00
CA LEU A 245 5.78 -11.52 2.55
C LEU A 245 6.58 -11.79 1.27
N ASN A 246 6.24 -12.85 0.53
CA ASN A 246 6.97 -13.22 -0.67
C ASN A 246 6.85 -12.15 -1.75
N GLN A 247 7.88 -11.99 -2.59
CA GLN A 247 7.90 -11.02 -3.70
C GLN A 247 7.67 -9.59 -3.20
N ASN A 248 8.53 -9.13 -2.28
CA ASN A 248 8.59 -7.75 -1.79
C ASN A 248 10.02 -7.19 -1.97
N GLN A 249 10.33 -6.05 -1.35
CA GLN A 249 11.63 -5.38 -1.44
C GLN A 249 12.29 -5.24 -0.05
N LEU A 250 12.04 -6.21 0.84
CA LEU A 250 12.54 -6.16 2.21
C LEU A 250 14.04 -6.43 2.23
N THR A 251 14.80 -5.51 2.83
CA THR A 251 16.25 -5.68 3.07
C THR A 251 16.55 -6.14 4.49
N ALA A 252 15.62 -5.93 5.42
CA ALA A 252 15.69 -6.35 6.81
C ALA A 252 14.27 -6.51 7.38
N LEU A 253 14.18 -7.15 8.55
CA LEU A 253 12.95 -7.33 9.32
C LEU A 253 13.12 -6.69 10.70
N PRO A 254 12.05 -6.11 11.30
CA PRO A 254 12.12 -5.55 12.65
C PRO A 254 12.41 -6.64 13.68
N ALA A 255 13.12 -6.30 14.76
CA ALA A 255 13.50 -7.26 15.79
C ALA A 255 12.28 -7.89 16.49
N GLU A 256 11.20 -7.13 16.54
CA GLU A 256 9.92 -7.50 17.13
C GLU A 256 9.21 -8.64 16.39
N LEU A 257 9.50 -8.84 15.08
CA LEU A 257 8.93 -9.97 14.32
C LEU A 257 9.35 -11.32 14.92
N TRP A 258 10.55 -11.40 15.48
CA TRP A 258 11.08 -12.63 16.07
C TRP A 258 10.45 -12.97 17.43
N GLN A 259 9.58 -12.10 17.95
CA GLN A 259 8.82 -12.34 19.18
C GLN A 259 7.49 -13.07 18.93
N LEU A 260 7.12 -13.29 17.65
CA LEU A 260 5.88 -13.95 17.25
C LEU A 260 5.93 -15.48 17.50
N SER A 261 5.88 -15.87 18.76
CA SER A 261 6.06 -17.27 19.22
C SER A 261 5.02 -18.28 18.69
N GLN A 262 3.88 -17.81 18.19
CA GLN A 262 2.83 -18.65 17.59
C GLN A 262 2.99 -18.84 16.07
N LEU A 263 4.01 -18.21 15.45
CA LEU A 263 4.21 -18.25 14.01
C LEU A 263 4.59 -19.66 13.55
N ARG A 264 3.80 -20.20 12.62
CA ARG A 264 3.95 -21.53 12.02
C ARG A 264 4.48 -21.45 10.59
N GLY A 265 4.08 -20.43 9.84
CA GLY A 265 4.56 -20.18 8.49
C GLY A 265 5.07 -18.77 8.30
N LEU A 266 6.30 -18.65 7.78
CA LEU A 266 6.90 -17.38 7.39
C LEU A 266 7.39 -17.47 5.95
N GLY A 267 6.74 -16.76 5.04
CA GLY A 267 7.14 -16.69 3.63
C GLY A 267 7.89 -15.40 3.33
N LEU A 268 9.16 -15.49 2.97
CA LEU A 268 10.03 -14.35 2.62
C LEU A 268 10.76 -14.57 1.29
N ASN A 269 10.28 -15.51 0.46
CA ASN A 269 10.85 -15.80 -0.84
C ASN A 269 10.86 -14.53 -1.72
N ASN A 270 11.90 -14.35 -2.53
CA ASN A 270 12.03 -13.24 -3.47
C ASN A 270 11.95 -11.87 -2.77
N ASN A 271 12.96 -11.62 -1.92
CA ASN A 271 13.21 -10.35 -1.23
C ASN A 271 14.70 -9.97 -1.39
N GLN A 272 15.18 -9.01 -0.60
CA GLN A 272 16.56 -8.51 -0.65
C GLN A 272 17.27 -8.70 0.69
N LEU A 273 16.89 -9.73 1.46
CA LEU A 273 17.48 -10.00 2.78
C LEU A 273 18.93 -10.43 2.63
N THR A 274 19.82 -9.81 3.40
CA THR A 274 21.26 -10.11 3.39
C THR A 274 21.70 -10.95 4.59
N ASN A 275 20.96 -10.88 5.70
CA ASN A 275 21.19 -11.67 6.90
C ASN A 275 19.89 -12.02 7.62
N LEU A 276 20.00 -12.94 8.58
CA LEU A 276 18.96 -13.27 9.56
C LEU A 276 19.59 -13.18 10.95
N PRO A 277 18.86 -12.64 11.94
CA PRO A 277 19.39 -12.49 13.29
C PRO A 277 19.21 -13.80 14.09
N ASN A 278 19.94 -13.93 15.20
CA ASN A 278 19.92 -15.14 16.04
C ASN A 278 18.55 -15.35 16.71
N GLU A 279 17.80 -14.26 16.91
CA GLU A 279 16.45 -14.24 17.47
C GLU A 279 15.45 -15.09 16.67
N ILE A 280 15.77 -15.50 15.43
CA ILE A 280 15.00 -16.51 14.69
C ILE A 280 14.72 -17.76 15.53
N GLY A 281 15.64 -18.14 16.43
CA GLY A 281 15.48 -19.29 17.33
C GLY A 281 14.28 -19.18 18.28
N HIS A 282 13.72 -17.98 18.48
CA HIS A 282 12.54 -17.77 19.32
C HIS A 282 11.22 -18.22 18.65
N LEU A 283 11.21 -18.42 17.33
CA LEU A 283 10.03 -18.88 16.58
C LEU A 283 9.79 -20.39 16.76
N SER A 284 9.65 -20.84 17.99
CA SER A 284 9.63 -22.27 18.38
C SER A 284 8.52 -23.11 17.71
N GLN A 285 7.44 -22.49 17.24
CA GLN A 285 6.35 -23.14 16.51
C GLN A 285 6.52 -23.13 14.98
N LEU A 286 7.60 -22.56 14.45
CA LEU A 286 7.79 -22.41 13.00
C LEU A 286 7.94 -23.78 12.33
N GLN A 287 7.08 -24.05 11.35
CA GLN A 287 6.99 -25.30 10.60
C GLN A 287 7.52 -25.15 9.18
N THR A 288 7.22 -24.02 8.54
CA THR A 288 7.64 -23.69 7.16
C THR A 288 8.27 -22.32 7.09
N PHE A 289 9.45 -22.23 6.51
CA PHE A 289 10.21 -21.00 6.35
C PHE A 289 10.73 -20.86 4.91
N GLY A 290 10.15 -19.93 4.15
CA GLY A 290 10.57 -19.63 2.78
C GLY A 290 11.56 -18.47 2.74
N LEU A 291 12.77 -18.69 2.23
CA LEU A 291 13.84 -17.71 2.08
C LEU A 291 14.50 -17.73 0.70
N SER A 292 13.96 -18.50 -0.24
CA SER A 292 14.49 -18.62 -1.60
C SER A 292 14.58 -17.27 -2.30
N GLN A 293 15.53 -17.10 -3.22
CA GLN A 293 15.72 -15.86 -3.99
C GLN A 293 15.92 -14.63 -3.09
N ASN A 294 16.88 -14.72 -2.15
CA ASN A 294 17.36 -13.60 -1.34
C ASN A 294 18.86 -13.40 -1.56
N GLN A 295 19.51 -12.57 -0.74
CA GLN A 295 20.94 -12.25 -0.80
C GLN A 295 21.69 -12.81 0.42
N LEU A 296 21.17 -13.90 1.03
CA LEU A 296 21.76 -14.50 2.22
C LEU A 296 23.10 -15.17 1.89
N THR A 297 24.15 -14.80 2.62
CA THR A 297 25.48 -15.41 2.49
C THR A 297 25.75 -16.47 3.56
N SER A 298 25.03 -16.41 4.68
CA SER A 298 25.12 -17.39 5.78
C SER A 298 23.76 -17.56 6.45
N LEU A 299 23.66 -18.59 7.30
CA LEU A 299 22.50 -18.84 8.16
C LEU A 299 22.91 -18.87 9.63
N PRO A 300 22.13 -18.26 10.54
CA PRO A 300 22.35 -18.38 11.98
C PRO A 300 22.15 -19.82 12.44
N ALA A 301 22.96 -20.28 13.40
CA ALA A 301 22.90 -21.65 13.94
C ALA A 301 21.57 -21.93 14.66
N GLU A 302 20.90 -20.87 15.10
CA GLU A 302 19.62 -20.85 15.80
C GLU A 302 18.47 -21.42 14.95
N ILE A 303 18.55 -21.39 13.62
CA ILE A 303 17.59 -22.12 12.76
C ILE A 303 17.62 -23.62 13.08
N GLY A 304 18.79 -24.16 13.45
CA GLY A 304 18.93 -25.55 13.90
C GLY A 304 18.24 -25.86 15.23
N GLN A 305 17.78 -24.85 15.99
CA GLN A 305 17.05 -25.01 17.25
C GLN A 305 15.53 -25.11 17.05
N LEU A 306 15.02 -24.75 15.87
CA LEU A 306 13.59 -24.76 15.54
C LEU A 306 13.05 -26.19 15.41
N SER A 307 12.63 -26.80 16.51
CA SER A 307 12.28 -28.23 16.57
C SER A 307 11.11 -28.61 15.66
N GLN A 308 10.17 -27.69 15.41
CA GLN A 308 9.01 -27.93 14.54
C GLN A 308 9.28 -27.70 13.04
N LEU A 309 10.44 -27.13 12.68
CA LEU A 309 10.72 -26.73 11.30
C LEU A 309 10.96 -27.96 10.41
N HIS A 310 10.08 -28.18 9.43
CA HIS A 310 10.22 -29.29 8.47
C HIS A 310 10.26 -28.81 7.01
N GLY A 311 9.88 -27.56 6.72
CA GLY A 311 10.05 -26.94 5.41
C GLY A 311 10.99 -25.73 5.50
N LEU A 312 12.16 -25.81 4.86
CA LEU A 312 13.11 -24.71 4.76
C LEU A 312 13.49 -24.53 3.28
N GLU A 313 13.09 -23.42 2.68
CA GLU A 313 13.39 -23.12 1.27
C GLU A 313 14.50 -22.08 1.20
N LEU A 314 15.64 -22.42 0.59
CA LEU A 314 16.83 -21.57 0.54
C LEU A 314 17.38 -21.39 -0.87
N ALA A 315 16.67 -21.88 -1.89
CA ALA A 315 17.15 -21.91 -3.26
C ALA A 315 17.53 -20.50 -3.74
N GLU A 316 18.51 -20.39 -4.62
CA GLU A 316 18.89 -19.11 -5.22
C GLU A 316 19.33 -18.04 -4.20
N ASN A 317 20.06 -18.45 -3.15
CA ASN A 317 20.83 -17.55 -2.29
C ASN A 317 22.34 -17.77 -2.49
N PRO A 318 23.19 -16.75 -2.33
CA PRO A 318 24.64 -16.87 -2.39
C PRO A 318 25.24 -17.47 -1.09
N LEU A 319 24.64 -18.54 -0.56
CA LEU A 319 25.05 -19.17 0.70
C LEU A 319 26.44 -19.79 0.59
N LYS A 320 27.32 -19.43 1.52
CA LYS A 320 28.67 -20.00 1.67
C LYS A 320 28.78 -20.80 2.96
N ASP A 321 28.20 -20.26 4.03
CA ASP A 321 28.32 -20.82 5.38
C ASP A 321 26.95 -21.28 5.89
N ILE A 322 26.70 -22.58 5.81
CA ILE A 322 25.50 -23.22 6.39
C ILE A 322 25.95 -24.06 7.60
N PRO A 323 25.45 -23.77 8.82
CA PRO A 323 25.73 -24.59 10.00
C PRO A 323 25.41 -26.08 9.77
N GLU A 324 26.31 -26.96 10.21
CA GLU A 324 26.25 -28.40 9.94
C GLU A 324 24.92 -29.05 10.39
N LYS A 325 24.37 -28.62 11.53
CA LYS A 325 23.07 -29.09 12.03
C LYS A 325 21.93 -28.81 11.04
N ILE A 326 21.98 -27.67 10.35
CA ILE A 326 20.98 -27.29 9.34
C ILE A 326 21.21 -28.10 8.07
N ARG A 327 22.47 -28.24 7.63
CA ARG A 327 22.87 -29.05 6.48
C ARG A 327 22.37 -30.48 6.58
N GLN A 328 22.65 -31.14 7.70
CA GLN A 328 22.24 -32.52 7.95
C GLN A 328 20.72 -32.68 8.01
N ARG A 329 20.03 -31.74 8.65
CA ARG A 329 18.57 -31.80 8.83
C ARG A 329 17.81 -31.63 7.52
N PHE A 330 18.26 -30.72 6.66
CA PHE A 330 17.54 -30.35 5.42
C PHE A 330 18.21 -30.84 4.13
N GLN A 331 19.29 -31.63 4.23
CA GLN A 331 20.00 -32.24 3.10
C GLN A 331 20.50 -31.21 2.07
N LEU A 332 21.18 -30.16 2.56
CA LEU A 332 21.63 -28.99 1.78
C LEU A 332 23.10 -29.03 1.30
#